data_AF-A0AAE9CXD7-F1
#
_entry.id   AF-A0AAE9CXD7-F1
#
_cell.length_a   1.000
_cell.length_b   1.000
_cell.length_c   1.000
_cell.angle_alpha   90.00
_cell.angle_beta   90.00
_cell.angle_gamma   90.00
#
_symmetry.space_group_name_H-M   'P 1'
#
loop_
_entity.id
_entity.type
_entity.pdbx_description
1 polymer ?
#
loop_
_entity_poly.entity_id
_entity_poly.type
_entity_poly.pdbx_seq_one_letter_code
_entity_poly.pdbx_strand_id
1 'polypeptide(L)'
;MFSRTAVVLSFLAVATSGFSVRPSAKNTVQDAQEQLTKKIRCWEPIEENIAGNNFSGKHTLSEPIYDLCSYMPDPKNWNKGYVNGVDMDSDDYTNVLNLFQVTHPRLAMLNVCLQEAFQFHVAGRPSQTSIRCLCKRDGCNLPKEFTTFLDFNKLPMPETSF
;
A
#
# COMPACT_ATOMS: atom_id res chain seq x y z
N MET A 1 40.48 -4.63 53.83
CA MET A 1 39.56 -3.48 53.97
C MET A 1 38.96 -3.20 52.61
N PHE A 2 37.63 -3.10 52.58
CA PHE A 2 36.77 -3.09 51.40
C PHE A 2 36.85 -1.81 50.56
N SER A 3 36.35 -1.93 49.32
CA SER A 3 35.78 -0.87 48.46
C SER A 3 36.81 -0.15 47.57
N ARG A 4 36.68 -0.09 46.24
CA ARG A 4 35.48 0.21 45.46
C ARG A 4 35.52 -0.48 44.09
N THR A 5 34.64 -1.45 43.88
CA THR A 5 34.23 -1.95 42.55
C THR A 5 32.77 -1.57 42.38
N ALA A 6 32.49 -0.65 41.47
CA ALA A 6 31.16 -0.45 40.91
C ALA A 6 31.28 0.36 39.61
N VAL A 7 31.67 -0.31 38.52
CA VAL A 7 31.40 0.18 37.17
C VAL A 7 29.94 -0.16 36.91
N VAL A 8 29.06 0.82 37.09
CA VAL A 8 27.64 0.69 36.71
C VAL A 8 27.58 0.86 35.19
N LEU A 9 27.65 -0.26 34.48
CA LEU A 9 27.25 -0.35 33.08
C LEU A 9 25.72 -0.37 33.04
N SER A 10 25.13 0.81 32.89
CA SER A 10 23.71 0.96 32.59
C SER A 10 23.43 0.33 31.23
N PHE A 11 22.88 -0.88 31.22
CA PHE A 11 22.26 -1.47 30.05
C PHE A 11 21.05 -0.64 29.67
N LEU A 12 21.20 0.28 28.71
CA LEU A 12 20.07 0.73 27.91
C LEU A 12 19.61 -0.47 27.06
N ALA A 13 18.64 -1.21 27.58
CA ALA A 13 17.80 -2.06 26.76
C ALA A 13 16.95 -1.12 25.88
N VAL A 14 17.50 -0.69 24.75
CA VAL A 14 16.69 -0.13 23.68
C VAL A 14 15.92 -1.31 23.11
N ALA A 15 14.66 -1.45 23.51
CA ALA A 15 13.70 -2.29 22.81
C ALA A 15 13.48 -1.66 21.43
N THR A 16 14.39 -1.91 20.49
CA THR A 16 14.09 -1.71 19.08
C THR A 16 13.12 -2.83 18.74
N SER A 17 11.82 -2.51 18.65
CA SER A 17 10.90 -3.23 17.75
C SER A 17 11.41 -3.00 16.33
N GLY A 18 12.56 -3.60 16.03
CA GLY A 18 13.25 -3.49 14.78
C GLY A 18 12.56 -4.43 13.83
N PHE A 19 11.62 -3.90 13.04
CA PHE A 19 11.20 -4.55 11.82
C PHE A 19 12.47 -4.83 11.01
N SER A 20 12.90 -6.09 10.98
CA SER A 20 14.00 -6.50 10.11
C SER A 20 13.41 -6.60 8.71
N VAL A 21 13.54 -5.52 7.95
CA VAL A 21 13.12 -5.49 6.55
C VAL A 21 14.26 -6.11 5.74
N ARG A 22 14.18 -7.43 5.49
CA ARG A 22 15.16 -8.11 4.63
C ARG A 22 14.71 -7.99 3.17
N PRO A 23 15.63 -7.72 2.22
CA PRO A 23 15.33 -7.88 0.81
C PRO A 23 14.79 -9.30 0.55
N SER A 24 13.65 -9.42 -0.13
CA SER A 24 13.11 -10.74 -0.46
C SER A 24 14.09 -11.49 -1.35
N ALA A 25 14.26 -12.79 -1.09
CA ALA A 25 15.03 -13.68 -1.96
C ALA A 25 14.31 -14.00 -3.28
N LYS A 26 13.03 -13.62 -3.39
CA LYS A 26 12.17 -13.87 -4.54
C LYS A 26 12.33 -12.80 -5.60
N ASN A 27 12.01 -13.13 -6.85
CA ASN A 27 11.78 -12.10 -7.85
C ASN A 27 10.33 -11.57 -7.79
N THR A 28 10.05 -10.47 -8.48
CA THR A 28 8.75 -9.78 -8.45
C THR A 28 7.59 -10.66 -8.93
N VAL A 29 7.82 -11.57 -9.89
CA VAL A 29 6.77 -12.47 -10.40
C VAL A 29 6.41 -13.51 -9.34
N GLN A 30 7.40 -14.11 -8.70
CA GLN A 30 7.21 -15.06 -7.60
C GLN A 30 6.49 -14.42 -6.41
N ASP A 31 6.95 -13.24 -5.99
CA ASP A 31 6.33 -12.44 -4.95
C ASP A 31 4.85 -12.16 -5.27
N ALA A 32 4.55 -11.65 -6.47
CA ALA A 32 3.17 -11.40 -6.89
C ALA A 32 2.29 -12.66 -6.85
N GLN A 33 2.77 -13.78 -7.39
CA GLN A 33 2.03 -15.04 -7.42
C GLN A 33 1.75 -15.58 -6.01
N GLU A 34 2.72 -15.52 -5.10
CA GLU A 34 2.54 -15.98 -3.72
C GLU A 34 1.56 -15.12 -2.89
N GLN A 35 1.34 -13.88 -3.30
CA GLN A 35 0.43 -12.97 -2.62
C GLN A 35 -1.01 -13.03 -3.16
N LEU A 36 -1.25 -13.63 -4.34
CA LEU A 36 -2.57 -13.68 -4.96
C LEU A 36 -3.65 -14.32 -4.09
N THR A 37 -3.30 -15.29 -3.24
CA THR A 37 -4.26 -16.02 -2.41
C THR A 37 -4.34 -15.50 -0.98
N LYS A 38 -3.61 -14.43 -0.65
CA LYS A 38 -3.53 -13.88 0.70
C LYS A 38 -4.40 -12.64 0.82
N LYS A 39 -4.89 -12.41 2.04
CA LYS A 39 -5.28 -11.07 2.45
C LYS A 39 -4.02 -10.25 2.64
N ILE A 40 -4.08 -8.99 2.21
CA ILE A 40 -2.94 -8.09 2.18
C ILE A 40 -3.15 -6.90 3.11
N ARG A 41 -2.04 -6.31 3.54
CA ARG A 41 -2.00 -5.05 4.27
C ARG A 41 -1.98 -3.89 3.29
N CYS A 42 -2.71 -2.82 3.57
CA CYS A 42 -2.71 -1.62 2.75
C CYS A 42 -2.30 -0.41 3.58
N TRP A 43 -1.65 0.56 2.95
CA TRP A 43 -1.47 1.86 3.58
C TRP A 43 -2.80 2.58 3.64
N GLU A 44 -3.10 3.12 4.81
CA GLU A 44 -4.33 3.84 5.13
C GLU A 44 -3.99 5.13 5.89
N PRO A 45 -4.76 6.20 5.70
CA PRO A 45 -4.60 7.40 6.52
C PRO A 45 -4.94 7.07 7.99
N ILE A 46 -4.18 7.63 8.93
CA ILE A 46 -4.44 7.42 10.38
C ILE A 46 -5.73 8.14 10.81
N GLU A 47 -6.06 9.24 10.13
CA GLU A 47 -7.25 10.04 10.41
C GLU A 47 -8.28 9.81 9.30
N GLU A 48 -9.52 9.51 9.69
CA GLU A 48 -10.63 9.47 8.73
C GLU A 48 -10.81 10.86 8.11
N ASN A 49 -10.79 10.93 6.78
CA ASN A 49 -11.03 12.17 6.04
C ASN A 49 -12.53 12.51 6.04
N ILE A 50 -13.09 12.77 7.23
CA ILE A 50 -14.47 13.22 7.40
C ILE A 50 -14.49 14.74 7.18
N ALA A 51 -14.53 15.17 5.92
CA ALA A 51 -14.87 16.54 5.50
C ALA A 51 -14.21 17.68 6.32
N GLY A 52 -13.02 17.44 6.87
CA GLY A 52 -12.41 18.24 7.92
C GLY A 52 -10.97 18.56 7.55
N ASN A 53 -10.63 19.84 7.61
CA ASN A 53 -9.45 20.45 7.00
C ASN A 53 -8.09 20.02 7.59
N ASN A 54 -8.05 18.99 8.45
CA ASN A 54 -6.85 18.48 9.11
C ASN A 54 -6.57 17.06 8.63
N PHE A 55 -5.89 16.96 7.48
CA PHE A 55 -5.25 15.74 7.04
C PHE A 55 -3.77 15.83 7.45
N SER A 56 -3.36 15.09 8.49
CA SER A 56 -1.97 15.10 8.95
C SER A 56 -0.96 14.56 7.92
N GLY A 57 -1.44 13.91 6.85
CA GLY A 57 -0.60 13.23 5.87
C GLY A 57 0.05 11.95 6.38
N LYS A 58 -0.26 11.55 7.62
CA LYS A 58 0.27 10.33 8.23
C LYS A 58 -0.52 9.11 7.78
N HIS A 59 0.20 8.05 7.47
CA HIS A 59 -0.35 6.78 7.04
C HIS A 59 0.19 5.67 7.93
N THR A 60 -0.61 4.64 8.13
CA THR A 60 -0.22 3.39 8.76
C THR A 60 -0.50 2.23 7.83
N LEU A 61 0.23 1.13 8.00
CA LEU A 61 -0.07 -0.11 7.32
C LEU A 61 -1.15 -0.85 8.13
N SER A 62 -2.20 -1.31 7.46
CA SER A 62 -3.31 -2.04 8.08
C SER A 62 -2.89 -3.44 8.53
N GLU A 63 -3.80 -4.13 9.22
CA GLU A 63 -3.77 -5.60 9.33
C GLU A 63 -4.00 -6.27 7.96
N PRO A 64 -3.59 -7.54 7.75
CA PRO A 64 -3.73 -8.23 6.48
C PRO A 64 -5.18 -8.68 6.25
N ILE A 65 -6.06 -7.74 5.89
CA ILE A 65 -7.51 -7.98 5.78
C ILE A 65 -8.08 -7.68 4.39
N TYR A 66 -7.33 -6.99 3.53
CA TYR A 66 -7.82 -6.54 2.23
C TYR A 66 -7.54 -7.55 1.11
N ASP A 67 -8.37 -7.56 0.07
CA ASP A 67 -8.05 -8.29 -1.17
C ASP A 67 -7.28 -7.43 -2.18
N LEU A 68 -7.48 -6.13 -2.14
CA LEU A 68 -6.89 -5.13 -3.02
C LEU A 68 -6.56 -3.87 -2.22
N CYS A 69 -5.47 -3.23 -2.59
CA CYS A 69 -5.18 -1.87 -2.15
C CYS A 69 -5.43 -0.88 -3.29
N SER A 70 -5.86 0.32 -2.93
CA SER A 70 -6.11 1.44 -3.84
C SER A 70 -5.05 2.53 -3.69
N TYR A 71 -4.66 3.09 -4.83
CA TYR A 71 -3.87 4.30 -4.96
C TYR A 71 -4.56 5.23 -5.97
N MET A 72 -4.85 6.46 -5.56
CA MET A 72 -5.45 7.49 -6.41
C MET A 72 -4.53 8.72 -6.43
N PRO A 73 -3.83 9.02 -7.53
CA PRO A 73 -3.10 10.27 -7.63
C PRO A 73 -4.05 11.46 -7.56
N ASP A 74 -3.61 12.55 -6.91
CA ASP A 74 -4.37 13.80 -6.94
C ASP A 74 -4.36 14.36 -8.37
N PRO A 75 -5.54 14.62 -8.97
CA PRO A 75 -5.64 15.03 -10.38
C PRO A 75 -5.05 16.43 -10.63
N LYS A 76 -4.77 17.20 -9.56
CA LYS A 76 -4.15 18.53 -9.63
C LYS A 76 -2.70 18.52 -9.11
N ASN A 77 -2.25 17.44 -8.47
CA ASN A 77 -0.92 17.33 -7.90
C ASN A 77 -0.41 15.88 -7.85
N TRP A 78 0.30 15.46 -8.90
CA TRP A 78 0.86 14.10 -9.02
C TRP A 78 1.86 13.70 -7.93
N ASN A 79 2.32 14.65 -7.12
CA ASN A 79 3.18 14.39 -5.97
C ASN A 79 2.39 13.94 -4.73
N LYS A 80 1.06 13.92 -4.80
CA LYS A 80 0.16 13.47 -3.74
C LYS A 80 -0.66 12.29 -4.23
N GLY A 81 -0.61 11.20 -3.47
CA GLY A 81 -1.47 10.03 -3.67
C GLY A 81 -2.38 9.82 -2.46
N TYR A 82 -3.64 9.51 -2.72
CA TYR A 82 -4.60 9.03 -1.72
C TYR A 82 -4.61 7.51 -1.76
N VAL A 83 -4.54 6.87 -0.59
CA VAL A 83 -4.36 5.42 -0.50
C VAL A 83 -5.29 4.84 0.55
N ASN A 84 -5.84 3.65 0.28
CA ASN A 84 -6.72 2.94 1.20
C ASN A 84 -6.77 1.45 0.84
N GLY A 85 -7.21 0.61 1.78
CA GLY A 85 -7.70 -0.72 1.44
C GLY A 85 -9.04 -0.65 0.69
N VAL A 86 -9.26 -1.56 -0.25
CA VAL A 86 -10.50 -1.60 -1.04
C VAL A 86 -11.57 -2.36 -0.27
N ASP A 87 -12.72 -1.73 -0.08
CA ASP A 87 -13.94 -2.42 0.32
C ASP A 87 -14.51 -3.17 -0.88
N MET A 88 -14.49 -4.50 -0.80
CA MET A 88 -14.92 -5.37 -1.90
C MET A 88 -16.42 -5.32 -2.16
N ASP A 89 -17.22 -4.80 -1.23
CA ASP A 89 -18.66 -4.63 -1.39
C ASP A 89 -19.03 -3.29 -2.06
N SER A 90 -18.04 -2.42 -2.31
CA SER A 90 -18.26 -1.09 -2.88
C SER A 90 -18.50 -1.08 -4.40
N ASP A 91 -18.08 -2.13 -5.13
CA ASP A 91 -18.25 -2.27 -6.59
C ASP A 91 -18.05 -3.74 -7.03
N ASP A 92 -18.31 -4.07 -8.30
CA ASP A 92 -17.96 -5.38 -8.89
C ASP A 92 -16.50 -5.40 -9.37
N TYR A 93 -15.62 -5.89 -8.49
CA TYR A 93 -14.19 -6.03 -8.77
C TYR A 93 -13.82 -7.34 -9.50
N THR A 94 -14.78 -8.17 -9.93
CA THR A 94 -14.51 -9.49 -10.52
C THR A 94 -13.52 -9.41 -11.68
N ASN A 95 -13.73 -8.48 -12.62
CA ASN A 95 -12.87 -8.33 -13.77
C ASN A 95 -11.47 -7.83 -13.41
N VAL A 96 -11.37 -6.94 -12.42
CA VAL A 96 -10.08 -6.45 -11.92
C VAL A 96 -9.30 -7.60 -11.28
N LEU A 97 -9.95 -8.39 -10.42
CA LEU A 97 -9.34 -9.54 -9.77
C LEU A 97 -8.84 -10.57 -10.78
N ASN A 98 -9.61 -10.81 -11.85
CA ASN A 98 -9.20 -11.72 -12.92
C ASN A 98 -7.92 -11.26 -13.65
N LEU A 99 -7.68 -9.95 -13.77
CA LEU A 99 -6.42 -9.45 -14.33
C LEU A 99 -5.21 -9.82 -13.48
N PHE A 100 -5.37 -9.97 -12.16
CA PHE A 100 -4.26 -10.40 -11.29
C PHE A 100 -3.98 -11.90 -11.36
N GLN A 101 -4.94 -12.72 -11.80
CA GLN A 101 -4.83 -14.18 -11.84
C GLN A 101 -4.06 -14.71 -13.07
N VAL A 102 -3.07 -13.96 -13.57
CA VAL A 102 -2.23 -14.40 -14.68
C VAL A 102 -1.42 -15.63 -14.26
N THR A 103 -1.60 -16.75 -14.97
CA THR A 103 -0.97 -18.04 -14.66
C THR A 103 0.39 -18.25 -15.35
N HIS A 104 0.85 -17.30 -16.17
CA HIS A 104 2.08 -17.45 -16.93
C HIS A 104 3.32 -17.33 -16.01
N PRO A 105 4.27 -18.29 -16.04
CA PRO A 105 5.33 -18.39 -15.03
C PRO A 105 6.37 -17.26 -15.04
N ARG A 106 6.38 -16.43 -16.09
CA ARG A 106 7.30 -15.28 -16.24
C ARG A 106 6.58 -13.93 -16.30
N LEU A 107 5.29 -13.89 -15.95
CA LEU A 107 4.47 -12.69 -16.03
C LEU A 107 3.56 -12.62 -14.81
N ALA A 108 3.47 -11.45 -14.20
CA ALA A 108 2.48 -11.15 -13.18
C ALA A 108 1.96 -9.73 -13.40
N MET A 109 0.66 -9.51 -13.14
CA MET A 109 0.12 -8.16 -13.07
C MET A 109 0.42 -7.58 -11.70
N LEU A 110 1.04 -6.39 -11.69
CA LEU A 110 1.47 -5.73 -10.45
C LEU A 110 0.48 -4.65 -10.02
N ASN A 111 0.00 -3.88 -11.00
CA ASN A 111 -0.99 -2.82 -10.80
C ASN A 111 -1.96 -2.81 -11.99
N VAL A 112 -3.22 -2.49 -11.71
CA VAL A 112 -4.25 -2.19 -12.72
C VAL A 112 -4.71 -0.75 -12.50
N CYS A 113 -4.40 0.14 -13.43
CA CYS A 113 -4.80 1.54 -13.36
C CYS A 113 -5.97 1.83 -14.31
N LEU A 114 -7.04 2.38 -13.76
CA LEU A 114 -8.28 2.72 -14.42
C LEU A 114 -8.40 4.24 -14.49
N GLN A 115 -8.85 4.76 -15.63
CA GLN A 115 -9.34 6.13 -15.72
C GLN A 115 -10.86 6.09 -15.62
N GLU A 116 -11.40 6.71 -14.58
CA GLU A 116 -12.81 6.64 -14.22
C GLU A 116 -13.47 7.99 -14.48
N ALA A 117 -14.66 7.97 -15.06
CA ALA A 117 -15.47 9.16 -15.28
C ALA A 117 -16.67 9.15 -14.34
N PHE A 118 -16.86 10.24 -13.61
CA PHE A 118 -17.94 10.41 -12.66
C PHE A 118 -18.85 11.54 -13.11
N GLN A 119 -20.14 11.24 -13.19
CA GLN A 119 -21.19 12.21 -13.46
C GLN A 119 -21.95 12.52 -12.16
N PHE A 120 -21.37 13.39 -11.33
CA PHE A 120 -22.04 13.88 -10.10
C PHE A 120 -23.05 15.01 -10.37
N HIS A 121 -23.06 15.55 -11.58
CA HIS A 121 -23.94 16.65 -12.00
C HIS A 121 -24.96 16.21 -13.04
N VAL A 122 -25.88 17.11 -13.40
CA VAL A 122 -26.86 16.87 -14.47
C VAL A 122 -26.20 16.72 -15.85
N ALA A 123 -26.90 16.06 -16.76
CA ALA A 123 -26.50 15.93 -18.16
C ALA A 123 -26.21 17.31 -18.79
N GLY A 124 -25.15 17.38 -19.61
CA GLY A 124 -24.69 18.63 -20.24
C GLY A 124 -23.64 19.41 -19.43
N ARG A 125 -23.31 18.98 -18.20
CA ARG A 125 -22.11 19.45 -17.48
C ARG A 125 -20.94 18.47 -17.65
N PRO A 126 -19.69 18.96 -17.77
CA PRO A 126 -18.52 18.07 -17.89
C PRO A 126 -18.44 17.07 -16.73
N SER A 127 -18.18 15.81 -17.07
CA SER A 127 -17.88 14.78 -16.09
C SER A 127 -16.52 15.04 -15.43
N GLN A 128 -16.36 14.61 -14.20
CA GLN A 128 -15.06 14.61 -13.54
C GLN A 128 -14.35 13.30 -13.88
N THR A 129 -13.05 13.34 -14.15
CA THR A 129 -12.25 12.13 -14.33
C THR A 129 -11.25 11.98 -13.20
N SER A 130 -11.04 10.75 -12.75
CA SER A 130 -9.92 10.41 -11.85
C SER A 130 -9.15 9.21 -12.41
N ILE A 131 -7.94 9.02 -11.90
CA ILE A 131 -7.20 7.77 -12.09
C ILE A 131 -7.25 7.02 -10.76
N ARG A 132 -7.54 5.73 -10.81
CA ARG A 132 -7.43 4.81 -9.67
C ARG A 132 -6.60 3.61 -10.06
N CYS A 133 -5.53 3.37 -9.34
CA CYS A 133 -4.70 2.17 -9.46
C CYS A 133 -5.02 1.20 -8.34
N LEU A 134 -5.16 -0.06 -8.70
CA LEU A 134 -5.41 -1.17 -7.80
C LEU A 134 -4.18 -2.08 -7.83
N CYS A 135 -3.81 -2.64 -6.67
CA CYS A 135 -2.69 -3.56 -6.55
C CYS A 135 -2.97 -4.65 -5.51
N LYS A 136 -2.36 -5.83 -5.69
CA LYS A 136 -2.66 -7.05 -4.93
C LYS A 136 -1.44 -7.62 -4.20
N ARG A 137 -0.71 -6.77 -3.48
CA ARG A 137 0.44 -7.17 -2.65
C ARG A 137 0.53 -6.30 -1.39
N ASP A 138 1.10 -6.84 -0.33
CA ASP A 138 1.32 -6.17 0.95
C ASP A 138 1.99 -4.81 0.78
N GLY A 139 1.32 -3.75 1.24
CA GLY A 139 1.80 -2.37 1.23
C GLY A 139 2.03 -1.78 -0.16
N CYS A 140 1.45 -2.39 -1.21
CA CYS A 140 1.71 -2.00 -2.60
C CYS A 140 1.23 -0.58 -2.94
N ASN A 141 0.23 -0.06 -2.23
CA ASN A 141 -0.31 1.29 -2.39
C ASN A 141 0.50 2.34 -1.61
N LEU A 142 1.81 2.41 -1.88
CA LEU A 142 2.71 3.33 -1.20
C LEU A 142 2.20 4.79 -1.26
N PRO A 143 2.01 5.50 -0.12
CA PRO A 143 1.51 6.89 -0.05
C PRO A 143 2.60 7.89 -0.47
N LYS A 144 3.01 7.81 -1.74
CA LYS A 144 4.02 8.66 -2.37
C LYS A 144 3.52 9.15 -3.72
N GLU A 145 4.37 9.89 -4.41
CA GLU A 145 4.12 10.40 -5.76
C GLU A 145 3.83 9.25 -6.74
N PHE A 146 3.07 9.54 -7.81
CA PHE A 146 2.55 8.49 -8.68
C PHE A 146 3.63 7.60 -9.32
N THR A 147 4.70 8.21 -9.81
CA THR A 147 5.84 7.48 -10.38
C THR A 147 6.57 6.65 -9.34
N THR A 148 6.73 7.17 -8.12
CA THR A 148 7.35 6.46 -7.00
C THR A 148 6.53 5.23 -6.61
N PHE A 149 5.20 5.33 -6.60
CA PHE A 149 4.30 4.19 -6.39
C PHE A 149 4.50 3.10 -7.46
N LEU A 150 4.56 3.49 -8.74
CA LEU A 150 4.78 2.54 -9.83
C LEU A 150 6.16 1.88 -9.74
N ASP A 151 7.19 2.66 -9.43
CA ASP A 151 8.57 2.17 -9.29
C ASP A 151 8.75 1.23 -8.09
N PHE A 152 8.13 1.55 -6.95
CA PHE A 152 8.12 0.69 -5.77
C PHE A 152 7.60 -0.72 -6.10
N ASN A 153 6.56 -0.78 -6.92
CA ASN A 153 5.95 -2.05 -7.32
C ASN A 153 6.81 -2.87 -8.30
N LYS A 154 7.86 -2.32 -8.91
CA LYS A 154 8.75 -3.10 -9.81
C LYS A 154 9.54 -4.18 -9.08
N LEU A 155 9.73 -4.01 -7.77
CA LEU A 155 10.51 -4.90 -6.93
C LEU A 155 9.62 -5.88 -6.15
N PRO A 156 10.18 -6.99 -5.65
CA PRO A 156 9.51 -7.83 -4.67
C PRO A 156 9.16 -7.01 -3.43
N MET A 157 8.01 -7.28 -2.82
CA MET A 157 7.67 -6.62 -1.56
C MET A 157 8.67 -7.01 -0.47
N PRO A 158 9.10 -6.05 0.39
CA PRO A 158 10.01 -6.37 1.46
C PRO A 158 9.42 -7.38 2.44
N GLU A 159 10.19 -8.38 2.84
CA GLU A 159 9.76 -9.35 3.84
C GLU A 159 9.87 -8.69 5.22
N THR A 160 8.73 -8.47 5.87
CA THR A 160 8.70 -8.04 7.28
C THR A 160 8.62 -9.29 8.16
N SER A 161 9.71 -9.67 8.80
CA SER A 161 9.65 -10.64 9.91
C SER A 161 9.16 -9.92 11.17
N PHE A 162 8.11 -10.45 11.78
CA PHE A 162 7.63 -10.02 13.10
C PHE A 162 8.33 -10.83 14.20
#